data_AF-A0A1E7FHA6-F1
#
_entry.id   AF-A0A1E7FHA6-F1
#
_cell.length_a   1.000
_cell.length_b   1.000
_cell.length_c   1.000
_cell.angle_alpha   90.00
_cell.angle_beta   90.00
_cell.angle_gamma   90.00
#
_symmetry.space_group_name_H-M   'P 1'
#
loop_
_entity.id
_entity.type
_entity.pdbx_description
1 polymer ?
#
loop_
_entity_poly.entity_id
_entity_poly.type
_entity_poly.pdbx_seq_one_letter_code
_entity_poly.pdbx_strand_id
1 'polypeptide(L)'
;MASAAVQAQANALNAKMEGEASKMLDDVERNWMRKVARQSFACAVKCYDKAGTSGAAESLEACTRNCQGPYQQSSSMVQQEVAQFQNRLNRNMQECQEKARDLVKPGYENDPNQIAKVEQALISCMSNQVNEHIKLLKPMKDRITSVLKNYS
;
A
#
# COMPACT_ATOMS: atom_id res chain seq x y z
N MET A 1 18.34 8.58 22.73
CA MET A 1 17.03 8.85 22.08
C MET A 1 17.32 9.65 20.81
N ALA A 2 16.67 9.34 19.68
CA ALA A 2 16.89 10.10 18.44
C ALA A 2 16.49 11.57 18.62
N SER A 3 17.24 12.51 18.03
CA SER A 3 16.89 13.93 18.12
C SER A 3 15.53 14.22 17.46
N ALA A 4 14.90 15.33 17.88
CA ALA A 4 13.67 15.82 17.26
C ALA A 4 13.83 16.05 15.75
N ALA A 5 15.04 16.44 15.30
CA ALA A 5 15.36 16.62 13.88
C ALA A 5 15.31 15.30 13.11
N VAL A 6 15.86 14.22 13.67
CA VAL A 6 15.78 12.87 13.08
C VAL A 6 14.34 12.41 12.97
N GLN A 7 13.54 12.61 14.01
CA GLN A 7 12.14 12.21 14.01
C GLN A 7 11.33 12.98 12.94
N ALA A 8 11.57 14.28 12.78
CA ALA A 8 10.94 15.09 11.75
C ALA A 8 11.32 14.62 10.33
N GLN A 9 12.60 14.31 10.08
CA GLN A 9 13.05 13.82 8.78
C GLN A 9 12.52 12.41 8.48
N ALA A 10 12.49 11.51 9.46
CA ALA A 10 11.86 10.20 9.35
C ALA A 10 10.38 10.31 8.95
N ASN A 11 9.63 11.21 9.59
CA ASN A 11 8.23 11.46 9.26
C ASN A 11 8.06 12.03 7.85
N ALA A 12 8.94 12.95 7.42
CA ALA A 12 8.92 13.49 6.07
C ALA A 12 9.18 12.41 4.99
N LEU A 13 10.09 11.48 5.27
CA LEU A 13 10.36 10.33 4.41
C LEU A 13 9.14 9.39 4.29
N ASN A 14 8.47 9.11 5.41
CA ASN A 14 7.23 8.33 5.41
C ASN A 14 6.13 9.04 4.60
N ALA A 15 5.92 10.34 4.83
CA ALA A 15 4.93 11.12 4.10
C ALA A 15 5.20 11.16 2.59
N LYS A 16 6.48 11.25 2.18
CA LYS A 16 6.86 11.16 0.76
C LYS A 16 6.44 9.82 0.15
N MET A 17 6.72 8.71 0.84
CA MET A 17 6.36 7.37 0.39
C MET A 17 4.83 7.20 0.31
N GLU A 18 4.10 7.62 1.35
CA GLU A 18 2.64 7.59 1.38
C GLU A 18 2.02 8.40 0.24
N GLY A 19 2.57 9.58 -0.06
CA GLY A 19 2.12 10.41 -1.17
C GLY A 19 2.26 9.73 -2.53
N GLU A 20 3.41 9.10 -2.80
CA GLU A 20 3.63 8.37 -4.07
C GLU A 20 2.77 7.10 -4.15
N ALA A 21 2.61 6.37 -3.04
CA ALA A 21 1.72 5.21 -2.97
C ALA A 21 0.26 5.60 -3.22
N SER A 22 -0.20 6.71 -2.62
CA SER A 22 -1.54 7.24 -2.79
C SER A 22 -1.83 7.60 -4.25
N LYS A 23 -0.92 8.32 -4.92
CA LYS A 23 -1.06 8.63 -6.36
C LYS A 23 -1.19 7.37 -7.22
N MET A 24 -0.40 6.34 -6.92
CA MET A 24 -0.45 5.07 -7.65
C MET A 24 -1.80 4.35 -7.42
N LEU A 25 -2.27 4.31 -6.17
CA LEU A 25 -3.56 3.71 -5.83
C LEU A 25 -4.74 4.47 -6.44
N ASP A 26 -4.69 5.80 -6.46
CA ASP A 26 -5.66 6.65 -7.16
C ASP A 26 -5.72 6.33 -8.65
N ASP A 27 -4.58 6.12 -9.29
CA ASP A 27 -4.53 5.74 -10.71
C ASP A 27 -5.11 4.34 -10.95
N VAL A 28 -4.83 3.38 -10.08
CA VAL A 28 -5.44 2.03 -10.11
C VAL A 28 -6.95 2.12 -9.94
N GLU A 29 -7.41 2.89 -8.94
CA GLU A 29 -8.82 3.05 -8.61
C GLU A 29 -9.58 3.63 -9.80
N ARG A 30 -9.10 4.77 -10.31
CA ARG A 30 -9.75 5.52 -11.40
C ARG A 30 -9.82 4.74 -12.71
N ASN A 31 -8.73 4.08 -13.09
CA ASN A 31 -8.63 3.48 -14.42
C ASN A 31 -9.10 2.03 -14.49
N TRP A 32 -9.13 1.32 -13.35
CA TRP A 32 -9.40 -0.11 -13.31
C TRP A 32 -10.53 -0.46 -12.35
N MET A 33 -10.41 -0.13 -11.05
CA MET A 33 -11.40 -0.56 -10.05
C MET A 33 -12.80 -0.03 -10.33
N ARG A 34 -12.93 1.23 -10.78
CA ARG A 34 -14.23 1.79 -11.16
C ARG A 34 -14.93 1.01 -12.28
N LYS A 35 -14.16 0.47 -13.24
CA LYS A 35 -14.73 -0.34 -14.34
C LYS A 35 -15.26 -1.67 -13.81
N VAL A 36 -14.47 -2.35 -12.98
CA VAL A 36 -14.87 -3.61 -12.33
C VAL A 36 -16.12 -3.39 -11.46
N ALA A 37 -16.14 -2.32 -10.66
CA ALA A 37 -17.28 -1.94 -9.84
C ALA A 37 -18.53 -1.69 -10.70
N ARG A 38 -18.40 -0.92 -11.78
CA ARG A 38 -19.51 -0.66 -12.71
C ARG A 38 -20.08 -1.94 -13.30
N GLN A 39 -19.24 -2.88 -13.72
CA GLN A 39 -19.69 -4.16 -14.27
C GLN A 39 -20.44 -4.98 -13.22
N SER A 40 -19.93 -5.03 -11.98
CA SER A 40 -20.59 -5.68 -10.85
C SER A 40 -21.99 -5.11 -10.61
N PHE A 41 -22.13 -3.78 -10.54
CA PHE A 41 -23.43 -3.13 -10.35
C PHE A 41 -24.37 -3.34 -11.53
N ALA A 42 -23.89 -3.23 -12.78
CA ALA A 42 -24.71 -3.49 -13.95
C ALA A 42 -25.20 -4.95 -14.01
N CYS A 43 -24.37 -5.90 -13.60
CA CYS A 43 -24.75 -7.30 -13.46
C CYS A 43 -25.84 -7.47 -12.39
N ALA A 44 -25.67 -6.83 -11.22
CA ALA A 44 -26.65 -6.90 -10.15
C ALA A 44 -28.01 -6.35 -10.58
N VAL A 45 -28.06 -5.22 -11.29
CA VAL A 45 -29.31 -4.67 -11.85
C VAL A 45 -30.01 -5.69 -12.73
N LYS A 46 -29.28 -6.37 -13.64
CA LYS A 46 -29.84 -7.44 -14.48
C LYS A 46 -30.39 -8.63 -13.66
N CYS A 47 -29.78 -8.94 -12.51
CA CYS A 47 -30.31 -9.96 -11.62
C CYS A 47 -31.70 -9.56 -11.06
N TYR A 48 -31.85 -8.30 -10.63
CA TYR A 48 -33.13 -7.78 -10.15
C TYR A 48 -34.18 -7.71 -11.26
N ASP A 49 -33.80 -7.24 -12.46
CA ASP A 49 -34.69 -7.21 -13.62
C ASP A 49 -35.20 -8.61 -13.99
N LYS A 50 -34.33 -9.62 -13.91
CA LYS A 50 -34.68 -11.02 -14.17
C LYS A 50 -35.56 -11.62 -13.08
N ALA A 51 -35.33 -11.28 -11.82
CA ALA A 51 -36.12 -11.81 -10.71
C ALA A 51 -37.55 -11.22 -10.69
N GLY A 52 -37.71 -9.94 -11.02
CA GLY A 52 -39.02 -9.27 -11.01
C GLY A 52 -39.69 -9.37 -9.64
N THR A 53 -41.03 -9.47 -9.62
CA THR A 53 -41.83 -9.56 -8.39
C THR A 53 -42.08 -11.00 -7.91
N SER A 54 -41.75 -12.00 -8.73
CA SER A 54 -42.10 -13.41 -8.50
C SER A 54 -40.91 -14.36 -8.44
N GLY A 55 -39.70 -13.88 -8.70
CA GLY A 55 -38.47 -14.68 -8.64
C GLY A 55 -38.14 -15.14 -7.21
N ALA A 56 -37.63 -16.37 -7.11
CA ALA A 56 -37.16 -16.92 -5.84
C ALA A 56 -35.99 -16.10 -5.26
N ALA A 57 -36.07 -15.80 -3.96
CA ALA A 57 -35.08 -14.97 -3.27
C ALA A 57 -33.67 -15.58 -3.33
N GLU A 58 -33.54 -16.89 -3.16
CA GLU A 58 -32.27 -17.61 -3.18
C GLU A 58 -31.57 -17.50 -4.55
N SER A 59 -32.35 -17.50 -5.63
CA SER A 59 -31.82 -17.34 -6.99
C SER A 59 -31.29 -15.92 -7.23
N LEU A 60 -31.97 -14.90 -6.69
CA LEU A 60 -31.54 -13.51 -6.75
C LEU A 60 -30.25 -13.29 -5.92
N GLU A 61 -30.19 -13.85 -4.72
CA GLU A 61 -29.00 -13.78 -3.86
C GLU A 61 -27.78 -14.45 -4.52
N ALA A 62 -27.97 -15.64 -5.10
CA ALA A 62 -26.90 -16.33 -5.82
C ALA A 62 -26.40 -15.50 -7.01
N CYS A 63 -27.32 -14.92 -7.79
CA CYS A 63 -26.98 -14.08 -8.94
C CYS A 63 -26.17 -12.84 -8.52
N THR A 64 -26.67 -12.09 -7.53
CA THR A 64 -26.01 -10.87 -7.04
C THR A 64 -24.64 -11.16 -6.40
N ARG A 65 -24.50 -12.28 -5.68
CA ARG A 65 -23.20 -12.73 -5.14
C ARG A 65 -22.18 -12.99 -6.25
N ASN A 66 -22.60 -13.64 -7.34
CA ASN A 66 -21.74 -13.88 -8.49
C ASN A 66 -21.29 -12.58 -9.16
N CYS A 67 -22.16 -11.58 -9.25
CA CYS A 67 -21.81 -10.25 -9.78
C CYS A 67 -20.75 -9.54 -8.93
N GLN A 68 -20.80 -9.69 -7.60
CA GLN A 68 -19.88 -9.02 -6.68
C GLN A 68 -18.50 -9.69 -6.57
N GLY A 69 -18.41 -10.99 -6.87
CA GLY A 69 -17.18 -11.77 -6.74
C GLY A 69 -15.94 -11.10 -7.36
N PRO A 70 -15.97 -10.71 -8.66
CA PRO A 70 -14.87 -10.00 -9.32
C PRO A 70 -14.37 -8.76 -8.57
N TYR A 71 -15.29 -7.92 -8.09
CA TYR A 71 -14.95 -6.68 -7.39
C TYR A 71 -14.35 -6.96 -6.01
N GLN A 72 -14.88 -7.94 -5.28
CA GLN A 72 -14.36 -8.35 -3.97
C GLN A 72 -12.96 -8.94 -4.09
N GLN A 73 -12.73 -9.83 -5.07
CA GLN A 73 -11.41 -10.41 -5.35
C GLN A 73 -10.39 -9.34 -5.73
N SER A 74 -10.77 -8.42 -6.62
CA SER A 74 -9.96 -7.28 -7.03
C SER A 74 -9.57 -6.39 -5.84
N SER A 75 -10.56 -6.03 -5.00
CA SER A 75 -10.35 -5.20 -3.81
C SER A 75 -9.43 -5.87 -2.80
N SER A 76 -9.63 -7.16 -2.54
CA SER A 76 -8.81 -7.94 -1.60
C SER A 76 -7.35 -8.01 -2.06
N MET A 77 -7.11 -8.23 -3.36
CA MET A 77 -5.76 -8.28 -3.92
C MET A 77 -5.04 -6.94 -3.82
N VAL A 78 -5.71 -5.81 -4.14
CA VAL A 78 -5.13 -4.48 -3.96
C VAL A 78 -4.74 -4.25 -2.50
N GLN A 79 -5.63 -4.58 -1.55
CA GLN A 79 -5.34 -4.45 -0.12
C GLN A 79 -4.14 -5.33 0.30
N GLN A 80 -4.05 -6.55 -0.22
CA GLN A 80 -2.95 -7.46 0.08
C GLN A 80 -1.60 -6.92 -0.42
N GLU A 81 -1.56 -6.42 -1.66
CA GLU A 81 -0.35 -5.82 -2.25
C GLU A 81 0.10 -4.59 -1.45
N VAL A 82 -0.83 -3.72 -1.06
CA VAL A 82 -0.54 -2.55 -0.21
C VAL A 82 -0.03 -2.96 1.17
N ALA A 83 -0.67 -3.93 1.81
CA ALA A 83 -0.24 -4.42 3.11
C ALA A 83 1.17 -5.03 3.06
N GLN A 84 1.47 -5.83 2.03
CA GLN A 84 2.82 -6.39 1.83
C GLN A 84 3.86 -5.29 1.61
N PHE A 85 3.51 -4.28 0.81
CA PHE A 85 4.36 -3.13 0.54
C PHE A 85 4.69 -2.36 1.83
N GLN A 86 3.68 -2.04 2.62
CA GLN A 86 3.81 -1.34 3.90
C GLN A 86 4.61 -2.15 4.93
N ASN A 87 4.33 -3.45 5.06
CA ASN A 87 5.06 -4.33 5.97
C ASN A 87 6.55 -4.39 5.63
N ARG A 88 6.88 -4.49 4.34
CA ARG A 88 8.27 -4.48 3.89
C ARG A 88 8.95 -3.14 4.18
N LEU A 89 8.25 -2.02 4.01
CA LEU A 89 8.78 -0.70 4.33
C LEU A 89 9.10 -0.58 5.83
N ASN A 90 8.13 -0.93 6.67
CA ASN A 90 8.27 -0.86 8.12
C ASN A 90 9.45 -1.69 8.62
N ARG A 91 9.61 -2.92 8.09
CA ARG A 91 10.77 -3.77 8.42
C ARG A 91 12.09 -3.10 8.00
N ASN A 92 12.17 -2.59 6.78
CA ASN A 92 13.38 -1.93 6.29
C ASN A 92 13.74 -0.67 7.10
N MET A 93 12.74 0.07 7.59
CA MET A 93 12.95 1.22 8.47
C MET A 93 13.46 0.81 9.84
N GLN A 94 12.95 -0.29 10.40
CA GLN A 94 13.47 -0.86 11.65
C GLN A 94 14.92 -1.34 11.50
N GLU A 95 15.25 -2.00 10.39
CA GLU A 95 16.63 -2.41 10.09
C GLU A 95 17.59 -1.20 10.02
N CYS A 96 17.15 -0.05 9.52
CA CYS A 96 17.95 1.18 9.56
C CYS A 96 18.19 1.69 10.99
N GLN A 97 17.18 1.58 11.86
CA GLN A 97 17.32 1.94 13.28
C GLN A 97 18.29 1.01 14.00
N GLU A 98 18.23 -0.29 13.74
CA GLU A 98 19.15 -1.28 14.29
C GLU A 98 20.59 -1.00 13.86
N LYS A 99 20.82 -0.83 12.55
CA LYS A 99 22.14 -0.46 12.01
C LYS A 99 22.70 0.82 12.62
N ALA A 100 21.86 1.82 12.88
CA ALA A 100 22.27 3.05 13.54
C ALA A 100 22.65 2.81 15.01
N ARG A 101 21.92 1.95 15.73
CA ARG A 101 22.27 1.57 17.12
C ARG A 101 23.61 0.83 17.18
N ASP A 102 23.89 -0.03 16.21
CA ASP A 102 25.16 -0.77 16.15
C ASP A 102 26.40 0.12 15.96
N LEU A 103 26.20 1.35 15.46
CA LEU A 103 27.27 2.35 15.34
C LEU A 103 27.61 3.02 16.68
N VAL A 104 26.73 2.94 17.67
CA VAL A 104 26.92 3.61 18.97
C VAL A 104 27.93 2.82 19.81
N LYS A 105 29.02 3.47 20.21
CA LYS A 105 30.04 2.91 21.10
C LYS A 105 29.97 3.56 22.49
N PRO A 106 30.47 2.89 23.56
CA PRO A 106 30.53 3.51 24.88
C PRO A 106 31.23 4.87 24.84
N GLY A 107 30.61 5.90 25.45
CA GLY A 107 31.13 7.27 25.47
C GLY A 107 30.69 8.16 24.31
N TYR A 108 30.01 7.63 23.27
CA TYR A 108 29.45 8.46 22.18
C TYR A 108 28.34 9.39 22.68
N GLU A 109 27.62 9.04 23.74
CA GLU A 109 26.58 9.89 24.32
C GLU A 109 27.09 11.25 24.81
N ASN A 110 28.40 11.37 25.05
CA ASN A 110 29.03 12.60 25.51
C ASN A 110 29.72 13.39 24.37
N ASP A 111 29.71 12.89 23.12
CA ASP A 111 30.30 13.54 21.96
C ASP A 111 29.22 13.89 20.91
N PRO A 112 28.82 15.18 20.83
CA PRO A 112 27.83 15.66 19.87
C PRO A 112 28.16 15.33 18.41
N ASN A 113 29.44 15.27 18.05
CA ASN A 113 29.84 14.96 16.67
C ASN A 113 29.60 13.49 16.33
N GLN A 114 29.74 12.58 17.30
CA GLN A 114 29.46 11.16 17.07
C GLN A 114 27.96 10.91 16.99
N ILE A 115 27.17 11.57 17.85
CA ILE A 115 25.71 11.53 17.78
C ILE A 115 25.24 12.01 16.40
N ALA A 116 25.74 13.16 15.93
CA ALA A 116 25.38 13.69 14.61
C ALA A 116 25.71 12.71 13.47
N LYS A 117 26.85 11.99 13.52
CA LYS A 117 27.20 10.97 12.53
C LYS A 117 26.24 9.78 12.54
N VAL A 118 25.86 9.29 13.72
CA VAL A 118 24.88 8.19 13.85
C VAL A 118 23.51 8.61 13.31
N GLU A 119 23.07 9.82 13.64
CA GLU A 119 21.83 10.39 13.13
C GLU A 119 21.83 10.55 11.61
N GLN A 120 22.94 11.03 11.05
CA GLN A 120 23.11 11.15 9.59
C GLN A 120 23.11 9.78 8.91
N ALA A 121 23.73 8.77 9.51
CA ALA A 121 23.72 7.40 8.99
C ALA A 121 22.31 6.80 8.98
N LEU A 122 21.53 7.04 10.04
CA LEU A 122 20.13 6.62 10.13
C LEU A 122 19.29 7.24 9.01
N ILE A 123 19.35 8.57 8.87
CA ILE A 123 18.59 9.29 7.84
C ILE A 123 18.99 8.86 6.43
N SER A 124 20.30 8.70 6.18
CA SER A 124 20.79 8.23 4.89
C SER A 124 20.24 6.84 4.55
N CYS A 125 20.27 5.91 5.51
CA CYS A 125 19.67 4.59 5.36
C CYS A 125 18.18 4.68 5.03
N MET A 126 17.40 5.42 5.83
CA MET A 126 15.95 5.57 5.63
C MET A 126 15.62 6.20 4.28
N SER A 127 16.36 7.24 3.87
CA SER A 127 16.17 7.91 2.58
C SER A 127 16.40 6.96 1.41
N ASN A 128 17.46 6.14 1.49
CA ASN A 128 17.73 5.10 0.49
C ASN A 128 16.60 4.06 0.46
N GLN A 129 16.11 3.60 1.62
CA GLN A 129 14.99 2.66 1.68
C GLN A 129 13.72 3.24 1.05
N VAL A 130 13.36 4.49 1.34
CA VAL A 130 12.20 5.14 0.71
C VAL A 130 12.37 5.22 -0.81
N ASN A 131 13.54 5.66 -1.29
CA ASN A 131 13.76 5.80 -2.73
C ASN A 131 13.70 4.43 -3.46
N GLU A 132 14.24 3.37 -2.86
CA GLU A 132 14.10 2.01 -3.41
C GLU A 132 12.66 1.51 -3.35
N HIS A 133 11.93 1.78 -2.26
CA HIS A 133 10.52 1.40 -2.15
C HIS A 133 9.61 2.14 -3.14
N ILE A 134 9.87 3.42 -3.43
CA ILE A 134 9.14 4.16 -4.47
C ILE A 134 9.28 3.46 -5.83
N LYS A 135 10.46 2.93 -6.17
CA LYS A 135 10.66 2.16 -7.41
C LYS A 135 9.82 0.88 -7.44
N LEU A 136 9.51 0.30 -6.28
CA LEU A 136 8.66 -0.89 -6.15
C LEU A 136 7.16 -0.61 -6.35
N LEU A 137 6.74 0.66 -6.37
CA LEU A 137 5.35 1.01 -6.68
C LEU A 137 4.96 0.60 -8.11
N LYS A 138 5.86 0.75 -9.07
CA LYS A 138 5.61 0.35 -10.45
C LYS A 138 5.34 -1.16 -10.59
N PRO A 139 6.21 -2.08 -10.13
CA PRO A 139 5.91 -3.50 -10.23
C PRO A 139 4.69 -3.91 -9.40
N MET A 140 4.39 -3.24 -8.29
CA MET A 140 3.12 -3.45 -7.56
C MET A 140 1.91 -3.08 -8.42
N LYS A 141 1.93 -1.91 -9.06
CA LYS A 141 0.91 -1.49 -10.02
C LYS A 141 0.77 -2.49 -11.17
N ASP A 142 1.88 -2.97 -11.73
CA ASP A 142 1.87 -3.92 -12.84
C ASP A 142 1.21 -5.25 -12.41
N ARG A 143 1.51 -5.77 -11.21
CA ARG A 143 0.84 -6.95 -10.63
C ARG A 143 -0.66 -6.71 -10.46
N ILE A 144 -1.04 -5.59 -9.83
CA ILE A 144 -2.45 -5.24 -9.62
C ILE A 144 -3.19 -5.18 -10.96
N THR A 145 -2.69 -4.37 -11.90
CA THR A 145 -3.36 -4.17 -13.19
C THR A 145 -3.38 -5.43 -14.04
N SER A 146 -2.43 -6.35 -13.90
CA SER A 146 -2.45 -7.63 -14.60
C SER A 146 -3.66 -8.49 -14.23
N VAL A 147 -4.08 -8.47 -12.96
CA VAL A 147 -5.25 -9.20 -12.48
C VAL A 147 -6.53 -8.46 -12.88
N LEU A 148 -6.55 -7.13 -12.75
CA LEU A 148 -7.74 -6.33 -13.07
C LEU A 148 -8.14 -6.40 -14.55
N LYS A 149 -7.18 -6.66 -15.45
CA LYS A 149 -7.46 -6.94 -16.87
C LYS A 149 -8.37 -8.15 -17.10
N ASN A 150 -8.40 -9.11 -16.18
CA ASN A 150 -9.26 -10.28 -16.31
C ASN A 150 -10.75 -9.96 -16.04
N TYR A 151 -11.03 -8.77 -15.49
CA TYR A 151 -12.37 -8.30 -15.14
C TYR A 151 -12.78 -7.02 -15.90
N SER A 152 -11.97 -6.56 -16.86
CA SER A 152 -12.24 -5.36 -17.67
C SER A 152 -12.60 -5.73 -19.08
#